data_AF-A0A1F2WCM3-F1
#
_entry.id   AF-A0A1F2WCM3-F1
#
_cell.length_a   1.000
_cell.length_b   1.000
_cell.length_c   1.000
_cell.angle_alpha   90.00
_cell.angle_beta   90.00
_cell.angle_gamma   90.00
#
_symmetry.space_group_name_H-M   'P 1'
#
loop_
_entity.id
_entity.type
_entity.pdbx_description
1 polymer ?
#
loop_
_entity_poly.entity_id
_entity_poly.type
_entity_poly.pdbx_seq_one_letter_code
_entity_poly.pdbx_strand_id
1 'polypeptide(L)'
;MRFIRPIRWILALYGKEIIKFNLNGLDSENITYGNRLLAPQKIKISSTQEYFKKLEKNYVIVDPKIRENIVRTDIEQIIKEIGGEKIINEKQLKEIIYLVEYPNAILGKYDKKYLELPKDVLTIVMEKHQKYFPVFKNKNELLPLFIVIINNSKEHTSKIREGNENVLRARLEDAKFFYQEDQKIPLEKKADKLKNIIFQENLGSLFDKTERLELLCDYIADCLQVEQKVKKDLLRSAHLCKADLVTEMVKEFPELQGIMGKEYAVLSGERKEVAEAIFEHYLPRFSGDRLPLTKSGIILGIADKVDSIIGCFLMGLIPTGSQDPYGLRRQSRGQIAI
;
A
#
# COMPACT_ATOMS: atom_id res chain seq x y z
N MET A 1 21.01 -17.66 -15.20
CA MET A 1 19.72 -17.54 -14.49
C MET A 1 19.99 -16.89 -13.12
N ARG A 2 19.30 -15.82 -12.74
CA ARG A 2 19.50 -15.14 -11.45
C ARG A 2 18.21 -15.21 -10.65
N PHE A 3 18.24 -15.93 -9.52
CA PHE A 3 17.17 -15.93 -8.53
C PHE A 3 17.57 -15.02 -7.37
N ILE A 4 16.61 -14.37 -6.73
CA ILE A 4 16.86 -13.54 -5.55
C ILE A 4 17.37 -14.36 -4.35
N ARG A 5 17.08 -15.67 -4.34
CA ARG A 5 17.59 -16.65 -3.38
C ARG A 5 18.18 -17.84 -4.14
N PRO A 6 19.25 -18.46 -3.62
CA PRO A 6 19.84 -19.63 -4.26
C PRO A 6 18.85 -20.78 -4.31
N ILE A 7 18.80 -21.47 -5.45
CA ILE A 7 18.11 -22.76 -5.57
C ILE A 7 18.82 -23.74 -4.63
N ARG A 8 18.06 -24.55 -3.90
CA ARG A 8 18.60 -25.49 -2.90
C ARG A 8 18.48 -26.95 -3.31
N TRP A 9 17.49 -27.27 -4.15
CA TRP A 9 17.28 -28.61 -4.73
C TRP A 9 16.46 -28.46 -6.02
N ILE A 10 16.48 -29.51 -6.84
CA ILE A 10 15.70 -29.60 -8.07
C ILE A 10 15.01 -30.94 -8.08
N LEU A 11 13.67 -30.93 -8.06
CA LEU A 11 12.86 -32.12 -8.29
C LEU A 11 12.44 -32.15 -9.75
N ALA A 12 12.83 -33.19 -10.49
CA ALA A 12 12.48 -33.34 -11.91
C ALA A 12 12.06 -34.78 -12.22
N LEU A 13 10.77 -34.96 -12.54
CA LEU A 13 10.15 -36.27 -12.79
C LEU A 13 9.31 -36.26 -14.06
N TYR A 14 9.39 -37.35 -14.84
CA TYR A 14 8.43 -37.70 -15.88
C TYR A 14 7.72 -39.00 -15.50
N GLY A 15 6.48 -38.89 -15.01
CA GLY A 15 5.78 -40.02 -14.39
C GLY A 15 6.53 -40.52 -13.15
N LYS A 16 7.27 -41.63 -13.28
CA LYS A 16 8.13 -42.19 -12.22
C LYS A 16 9.63 -42.04 -12.51
N GLU A 17 10.00 -41.60 -13.70
CA GLU A 17 11.39 -41.50 -14.15
C GLU A 17 12.01 -40.19 -13.71
N ILE A 18 13.25 -40.24 -13.21
CA ILE A 18 14.02 -39.06 -12.84
C ILE A 18 14.65 -38.48 -14.10
N ILE A 19 14.30 -37.23 -14.42
CA ILE A 19 14.95 -36.50 -15.50
C ILE A 19 16.26 -35.95 -14.95
N LYS A 20 17.39 -36.61 -15.25
CA LYS A 20 18.71 -36.24 -14.74
C LYS A 20 19.32 -35.09 -15.53
N PHE A 21 19.67 -34.02 -14.84
CA PHE A 21 20.47 -32.91 -15.34
C PHE A 21 21.15 -32.18 -14.18
N ASN A 22 22.15 -31.38 -14.50
CA ASN A 22 22.83 -30.52 -13.54
C ASN A 22 22.54 -29.05 -13.88
N LEU A 23 22.19 -28.25 -12.88
CA LEU A 23 22.02 -26.82 -13.00
C LEU A 23 22.91 -26.12 -11.98
N ASN A 24 24.00 -25.52 -12.44
CA ASN A 24 24.97 -24.79 -11.61
C ASN A 24 25.47 -25.59 -10.39
N GLY A 25 25.80 -26.88 -10.60
CA GLY A 25 26.29 -27.76 -9.54
C GLY A 25 25.20 -28.44 -8.70
N LEU A 26 23.92 -28.21 -9.01
CA LEU A 26 22.80 -28.94 -8.41
C LEU A 26 22.27 -30.02 -9.35
N ASP A 27 22.34 -31.27 -8.93
CA ASP A 27 21.74 -32.38 -9.65
C ASP A 27 20.23 -32.45 -9.40
N SER A 28 19.47 -32.75 -10.45
CA SER A 28 18.05 -33.05 -10.34
C SER A 28 17.82 -34.45 -9.78
N GLU A 29 16.90 -34.54 -8.83
CA GLU A 29 16.55 -35.78 -8.15
C GLU A 29 15.03 -35.94 -8.01
N ASN A 30 14.61 -36.96 -7.27
CA ASN A 30 13.23 -37.14 -6.84
C ASN A 30 13.00 -36.75 -5.38
N ILE A 31 13.83 -35.83 -4.87
CA ILE A 31 13.76 -35.34 -3.49
C ILE A 31 13.24 -33.90 -3.47
N THR A 32 12.34 -33.61 -2.55
CA THR A 32 11.87 -32.27 -2.23
C THR A 32 11.77 -32.10 -0.71
N TYR A 33 11.27 -30.96 -0.26
CA TYR A 33 11.06 -30.64 1.16
C TYR A 33 9.67 -30.06 1.36
N GLY A 34 9.14 -30.22 2.56
CA GLY A 34 7.89 -29.59 2.99
C GLY A 34 8.14 -28.17 3.49
N ASN A 35 7.24 -27.70 4.35
CA ASN A 35 7.40 -26.41 5.02
C ASN A 35 8.67 -26.40 5.87
N ARG A 36 9.47 -25.34 5.74
CA ARG A 36 10.79 -25.24 6.37
C ARG A 36 10.79 -25.33 7.90
N LEU A 37 9.67 -24.96 8.54
CA LEU A 37 9.54 -25.00 9.99
C LEU A 37 8.83 -26.27 10.46
N LEU A 38 7.75 -26.65 9.77
CA LEU A 38 6.87 -27.75 10.21
C LEU A 38 7.30 -29.13 9.73
N ALA A 39 7.94 -29.21 8.55
CA ALA A 39 8.37 -30.46 7.95
C ALA A 39 9.69 -30.26 7.16
N PRO A 40 10.82 -29.98 7.86
CA PRO A 40 12.11 -29.71 7.23
C PRO A 40 12.79 -30.96 6.65
N GLN A 41 12.18 -32.13 6.82
CA GLN A 41 12.74 -33.42 6.41
C GLN A 41 12.72 -33.58 4.88
N LYS A 42 13.67 -34.33 4.34
CA LYS A 42 13.67 -34.74 2.93
C LYS A 42 12.45 -35.60 2.63
N ILE A 43 11.78 -35.31 1.51
CA ILE A 43 10.62 -36.04 1.01
C ILE A 43 10.98 -36.66 -0.34
N LYS A 44 10.95 -37.99 -0.41
CA LYS A 44 11.11 -38.72 -1.67
C LYS A 44 9.79 -38.82 -2.41
N ILE A 45 9.77 -38.40 -3.67
CA ILE A 45 8.61 -38.45 -4.56
C ILE A 45 8.82 -39.57 -5.58
N SER A 46 8.04 -40.63 -5.48
CA SER A 46 8.19 -41.81 -6.35
C SER A 46 7.46 -41.64 -7.68
N SER A 47 6.50 -40.72 -7.75
CA SER A 47 5.68 -40.46 -8.93
C SER A 47 5.10 -39.04 -8.91
N THR A 48 4.81 -38.47 -10.07
CA THR A 48 4.16 -37.15 -10.17
C THR A 48 2.79 -37.10 -9.49
N GLN A 49 2.05 -38.22 -9.44
CA GLN A 49 0.73 -38.30 -8.80
C GLN A 49 0.80 -38.15 -7.27
N GLU A 50 1.90 -38.55 -6.64
CA GLU A 50 2.07 -38.44 -5.18
C GLU A 50 2.51 -37.05 -4.72
N TYR A 51 3.03 -36.22 -5.63
CA TYR A 51 3.69 -34.95 -5.30
C TYR A 51 2.80 -34.04 -4.45
N PHE A 52 1.59 -33.74 -4.92
CA PHE A 52 0.66 -32.84 -4.24
C PHE A 52 0.25 -33.39 -2.88
N LYS A 53 -0.15 -34.67 -2.79
CA LYS A 53 -0.56 -35.31 -1.54
C LYS A 53 0.57 -35.37 -0.51
N LYS A 54 1.81 -35.65 -0.96
CA LYS A 54 2.97 -35.68 -0.07
C LYS A 54 3.34 -34.29 0.43
N LEU A 55 3.30 -33.27 -0.42
CA LEU A 55 3.55 -31.90 0.01
C LEU A 55 2.47 -31.38 0.95
N GLU A 56 1.19 -31.67 0.69
CA GLU A 56 0.10 -31.27 1.58
C GLU A 56 0.25 -31.90 2.97
N LYS A 57 0.57 -33.21 3.04
CA LYS A 57 0.90 -33.90 4.30
C LYS A 57 2.11 -33.32 5.04
N ASN A 58 2.97 -32.59 4.33
CA ASN A 58 4.15 -31.93 4.87
C ASN A 58 3.98 -30.40 4.84
N TYR A 59 2.74 -29.93 5.00
CA TYR A 59 2.37 -28.53 5.19
C TYR A 59 2.76 -27.64 4.00
N VAL A 60 2.56 -28.09 2.77
CA VAL A 60 2.71 -27.28 1.56
C VAL A 60 1.54 -27.53 0.60
N ILE A 61 0.71 -26.50 0.42
CA ILE A 61 -0.38 -26.49 -0.55
C ILE A 61 0.12 -25.79 -1.81
N VAL A 62 0.43 -26.60 -2.84
CA VAL A 62 1.09 -26.11 -4.05
C VAL A 62 0.17 -25.18 -4.86
N ASP A 63 -1.10 -25.56 -5.02
CA ASP A 63 -2.05 -24.80 -5.86
C ASP A 63 -2.46 -23.49 -5.16
N PRO A 64 -2.15 -22.32 -5.77
CA PRO A 64 -2.54 -21.03 -5.20
C PRO A 64 -4.06 -20.85 -5.10
N LYS A 65 -4.86 -21.45 -5.98
CA LYS A 65 -6.33 -21.36 -5.91
C LYS A 65 -6.88 -22.08 -4.68
N ILE A 66 -6.31 -23.23 -4.33
CA ILE A 66 -6.68 -23.96 -3.11
C ILE A 66 -6.33 -23.13 -1.88
N ARG A 67 -5.12 -22.55 -1.83
CA ARG A 67 -4.70 -21.64 -0.75
C ARG A 67 -5.63 -20.43 -0.63
N GLU A 68 -6.00 -19.82 -1.75
CA GLU A 68 -6.93 -18.69 -1.78
C GLU A 68 -8.29 -19.05 -1.20
N ASN A 69 -8.87 -20.19 -1.62
CA ASN A 69 -10.14 -20.65 -1.09
C ASN A 69 -10.08 -20.89 0.41
N ILE A 70 -9.03 -21.54 0.92
CA ILE A 70 -8.83 -21.75 2.36
C ILE A 70 -8.81 -20.42 3.12
N VAL A 71 -8.01 -19.45 2.66
CA VAL A 71 -7.91 -18.14 3.31
C VAL A 71 -9.24 -17.40 3.29
N ARG A 72 -9.97 -17.42 2.17
CA ARG A 72 -11.29 -16.79 2.06
C ARG A 72 -12.28 -17.41 3.02
N THR A 73 -12.38 -18.74 3.05
CA THR A 73 -13.29 -19.45 3.95
C THR A 73 -12.94 -19.19 5.41
N ASP A 74 -11.66 -19.24 5.78
CA ASP A 74 -11.21 -18.93 7.14
C ASP A 74 -11.57 -17.47 7.55
N ILE A 75 -11.30 -16.49 6.68
CA ILE A 75 -11.66 -15.07 6.93
C ILE A 75 -13.18 -14.94 7.07
N GLU A 76 -13.96 -15.52 6.17
CA GLU A 76 -15.42 -15.46 6.19
C GLU A 76 -16.00 -16.02 7.49
N GLN A 77 -15.48 -17.16 7.94
CA GLN A 77 -15.91 -17.77 9.20
C GLN A 77 -15.62 -16.84 10.39
N ILE A 78 -14.39 -16.32 10.48
CA ILE A 78 -13.99 -15.40 11.55
C ILE A 78 -14.88 -14.14 11.55
N ILE A 79 -15.09 -13.54 10.39
CA ILE A 79 -15.92 -12.32 10.23
C ILE A 79 -17.37 -12.59 10.66
N LYS A 80 -17.93 -13.74 10.29
CA LYS A 80 -19.29 -14.14 10.68
C LYS A 80 -19.43 -14.32 12.18
N GLU A 81 -18.46 -14.96 12.83
CA GLU A 81 -18.47 -15.22 14.28
C GLU A 81 -18.45 -13.92 15.11
N ILE A 82 -17.77 -12.87 14.62
CA ILE A 82 -17.66 -11.58 15.31
C ILE A 82 -18.68 -10.53 14.85
N GLY A 83 -19.56 -10.87 13.90
CA GLY A 83 -20.56 -9.95 13.36
C GLY A 83 -19.97 -8.77 12.56
N GLY A 84 -18.85 -8.98 11.87
CA GLY A 84 -18.21 -7.97 11.03
C GLY A 84 -18.73 -7.93 9.58
N GLU A 85 -18.27 -6.95 8.81
CA GLU A 85 -18.47 -6.88 7.37
C GLU A 85 -17.27 -7.51 6.64
N LYS A 86 -17.55 -8.35 5.65
CA LYS A 86 -16.54 -8.98 4.81
C LYS A 86 -15.97 -7.98 3.80
N ILE A 87 -14.95 -7.24 4.23
CA ILE A 87 -14.19 -6.35 3.36
C ILE A 87 -12.79 -6.94 3.22
N ILE A 88 -12.48 -7.45 2.02
CA ILE A 88 -11.19 -8.07 1.71
C ILE A 88 -10.52 -7.26 0.60
N ASN A 89 -9.29 -6.81 0.86
CA ASN A 89 -8.46 -6.20 -0.17
C ASN A 89 -7.92 -7.31 -1.10
N GLU A 90 -8.49 -7.43 -2.29
CA GLU A 90 -8.17 -8.46 -3.28
C GLU A 90 -6.70 -8.45 -3.72
N LYS A 91 -6.09 -7.26 -3.80
CA LYS A 91 -4.67 -7.13 -4.14
C LYS A 91 -3.79 -7.68 -3.02
N GLN A 92 -4.12 -7.37 -1.78
CA GLN A 92 -3.42 -7.86 -0.59
C GLN A 92 -3.58 -9.37 -0.43
N LEU A 93 -4.79 -9.90 -0.61
CA LEU A 93 -5.04 -11.34 -0.56
C LEU A 93 -4.17 -12.06 -1.57
N LYS A 94 -4.18 -11.61 -2.83
CA LYS A 94 -3.34 -12.21 -3.88
C LYS A 94 -1.87 -12.19 -3.49
N GLU A 95 -1.36 -11.09 -2.96
CA GLU A 95 0.03 -11.01 -2.49
C GLU A 95 0.32 -12.06 -1.40
N ILE A 96 -0.53 -12.13 -0.37
CA ILE A 96 -0.39 -13.06 0.76
C ILE A 96 -0.38 -14.52 0.28
N ILE A 97 -1.25 -14.90 -0.67
CA ILE A 97 -1.28 -16.27 -1.22
C ILE A 97 0.06 -16.68 -1.82
N TYR A 98 0.84 -15.76 -2.40
CA TYR A 98 2.17 -16.06 -2.92
C TYR A 98 3.29 -15.98 -1.87
N LEU A 99 2.99 -15.56 -0.64
CA LEU A 99 3.93 -15.51 0.48
C LEU A 99 3.87 -16.72 1.40
N VAL A 100 2.74 -17.43 1.42
CA VAL A 100 2.48 -18.53 2.36
C VAL A 100 2.22 -19.84 1.62
N GLU A 101 2.81 -20.93 2.07
CA GLU A 101 2.66 -22.27 1.48
C GLU A 101 1.59 -23.09 2.20
N TYR A 102 1.30 -22.77 3.47
CA TYR A 102 0.29 -23.42 4.31
C TYR A 102 -0.47 -22.36 5.13
N PRO A 103 -1.48 -21.72 4.53
CA PRO A 103 -2.19 -20.62 5.16
C PRO A 103 -3.13 -21.09 6.28
N ASN A 104 -3.16 -20.35 7.39
CA ASN A 104 -4.23 -20.39 8.37
C ASN A 104 -4.54 -18.95 8.83
N ALA A 105 -5.80 -18.59 8.98
CA ALA A 105 -6.16 -17.27 9.50
C ALA A 105 -6.24 -17.26 11.03
N ILE A 106 -5.76 -16.17 11.65
CA ILE A 106 -5.87 -15.92 13.08
C ILE A 106 -6.48 -14.54 13.30
N LEU A 107 -7.54 -14.48 14.11
CA LEU A 107 -8.07 -13.24 14.65
C LEU A 107 -7.16 -12.72 15.78
N GLY A 108 -6.70 -11.48 15.67
CA GLY A 108 -6.03 -10.72 16.73
C GLY A 108 -6.81 -9.47 17.12
N LYS A 109 -6.43 -8.86 18.24
CA LYS A 109 -7.03 -7.61 18.74
C LYS A 109 -5.99 -6.54 19.03
N TYR A 110 -6.41 -5.29 19.00
CA TYR A 110 -5.63 -4.15 19.46
C TYR A 110 -6.44 -3.30 20.43
N ASP A 111 -5.78 -2.36 21.11
CA ASP A 111 -6.44 -1.49 22.07
C ASP A 111 -7.40 -0.51 21.38
N LYS A 112 -8.62 -0.35 21.90
CA LYS A 112 -9.64 0.57 21.36
C LYS A 112 -9.15 2.01 21.28
N LYS A 113 -8.17 2.42 22.09
CA LYS A 113 -7.59 3.77 22.05
C LYS A 113 -7.04 4.15 20.68
N TYR A 114 -6.60 3.19 19.86
CA TYR A 114 -6.08 3.50 18.52
C TYR A 114 -7.18 3.86 17.53
N LEU A 115 -8.46 3.62 17.85
CA LEU A 115 -9.59 4.06 17.01
C LEU A 115 -9.76 5.59 16.98
N GLU A 116 -8.97 6.34 17.77
CA GLU A 116 -8.86 7.80 17.63
C GLU A 116 -8.06 8.23 16.37
N LEU A 117 -7.24 7.32 15.82
CA LEU A 117 -6.51 7.58 14.58
C LEU A 117 -7.48 7.57 13.39
N PRO A 118 -7.19 8.35 12.33
CA PRO A 118 -7.96 8.27 11.10
C PRO A 118 -7.99 6.83 10.59
N LYS A 119 -9.16 6.37 10.13
CA LYS A 119 -9.37 5.00 9.64
C LYS A 119 -8.35 4.59 8.58
N ASP A 120 -7.98 5.50 7.68
CA ASP A 120 -7.02 5.23 6.62
C ASP A 120 -5.61 4.97 7.16
N VAL A 121 -5.21 5.65 8.25
CA VAL A 121 -3.94 5.38 8.96
C VAL A 121 -3.93 3.96 9.49
N LEU A 122 -4.97 3.56 10.23
CA LEU A 122 -5.09 2.21 10.77
C LEU A 122 -5.06 1.14 9.66
N THR A 123 -5.84 1.38 8.60
CA THR A 123 -5.96 0.46 7.46
C THR A 123 -4.61 0.30 6.76
N ILE A 124 -3.91 1.40 6.46
CA ILE A 124 -2.61 1.35 5.76
C ILE A 124 -1.54 0.71 6.63
N VAL A 125 -1.45 1.03 7.92
CA VAL A 125 -0.48 0.41 8.84
C VAL A 125 -0.69 -1.11 8.89
N MET A 126 -1.95 -1.56 9.04
CA MET A 126 -2.26 -2.99 9.02
C MET A 126 -1.98 -3.65 7.67
N GLU A 127 -2.45 -3.08 6.57
CA GLU A 127 -2.37 -3.73 5.26
C GLU A 127 -0.97 -3.71 4.66
N LYS A 128 -0.27 -2.57 4.71
CA LYS A 128 1.02 -2.36 4.04
C LYS A 128 2.22 -2.79 4.85
N HIS A 129 2.24 -2.46 6.15
CA HIS A 129 3.40 -2.73 6.99
C HIS A 129 3.35 -4.11 7.63
N GLN A 130 2.14 -4.63 7.89
CA GLN A 130 1.96 -5.88 8.60
C GLN A 130 1.26 -6.99 7.81
N LYS A 131 0.67 -6.69 6.64
CA LYS A 131 -0.10 -7.65 5.84
C LYS A 131 -1.27 -8.27 6.62
N TYR A 132 -1.87 -7.48 7.50
CA TYR A 132 -3.07 -7.84 8.23
C TYR A 132 -4.30 -7.31 7.51
N PHE A 133 -5.42 -8.03 7.64
CA PHE A 133 -6.72 -7.58 7.19
C PHE A 133 -7.42 -6.86 8.33
N PRO A 134 -7.69 -5.54 8.21
CA PRO A 134 -8.51 -4.84 9.18
C PRO A 134 -9.93 -5.41 9.21
N VAL A 135 -10.51 -5.52 10.40
CA VAL A 135 -11.89 -5.96 10.54
C VAL A 135 -12.81 -4.75 10.62
N PHE A 136 -13.81 -4.73 9.75
CA PHE A 136 -14.84 -3.70 9.73
C PHE A 136 -16.11 -4.22 10.39
N LYS A 137 -16.83 -3.35 11.11
CA LYS A 137 -18.21 -3.60 11.52
C LYS A 137 -19.17 -3.29 10.39
N ASN A 138 -18.88 -2.21 9.68
CA ASN A 138 -19.53 -1.79 8.44
C ASN A 138 -18.52 -1.00 7.58
N LYS A 139 -18.90 -0.60 6.35
CA LYS A 139 -18.04 0.12 5.40
C LYS A 139 -17.31 1.34 5.97
N ASN A 140 -17.78 1.95 7.05
CA ASN A 140 -17.21 3.16 7.64
C ASN A 140 -16.58 2.95 9.02
N GLU A 141 -16.89 1.87 9.72
CA GLU A 141 -16.50 1.65 11.13
C GLU A 141 -15.56 0.45 11.28
N LEU A 142 -14.37 0.69 11.85
CA LEU A 142 -13.40 -0.36 12.21
C LEU A 142 -13.73 -0.97 13.57
N LEU A 143 -13.58 -2.29 13.68
CA LEU A 143 -13.48 -2.97 14.97
C LEU A 143 -12.01 -2.96 15.42
N PRO A 144 -11.72 -3.01 16.74
CA PRO A 144 -10.36 -3.10 17.28
C PRO A 144 -9.75 -4.51 17.08
N LEU A 145 -9.90 -5.05 15.88
CA LEU A 145 -9.65 -6.42 15.48
C LEU A 145 -8.97 -6.45 14.11
N PHE A 146 -8.15 -7.46 13.90
CA PHE A 146 -7.47 -7.71 12.63
C PHE A 146 -7.33 -9.21 12.40
N ILE A 147 -7.17 -9.61 11.14
CA ILE A 147 -6.91 -11.00 10.76
C ILE A 147 -5.53 -11.09 10.14
N VAL A 148 -4.70 -12.00 10.64
CA VAL A 148 -3.39 -12.34 10.06
C VAL A 148 -3.44 -13.71 9.43
N ILE A 149 -2.81 -13.85 8.26
CA ILE A 149 -2.62 -15.14 7.60
C ILE A 149 -1.21 -15.64 7.89
N ILE A 150 -1.12 -16.73 8.65
CA ILE A 150 0.14 -17.35 9.04
C ILE A 150 0.52 -18.46 8.06
N ASN A 151 1.83 -18.66 7.84
CA ASN A 151 2.38 -19.79 7.10
C ASN A 151 2.73 -20.95 8.03
N ASN A 152 1.78 -21.36 8.87
CA ASN A 152 2.01 -22.31 9.95
C ASN A 152 0.73 -23.11 10.24
N SER A 153 0.82 -24.20 11.02
CA SER A 153 -0.34 -24.98 11.46
C SER A 153 -1.18 -24.17 12.47
N LYS A 154 -2.38 -24.67 12.81
CA LYS A 154 -3.23 -24.07 13.87
C LYS A 154 -2.72 -24.38 15.30
N GLU A 155 -1.57 -25.04 15.43
CA GLU A 155 -0.92 -25.27 16.73
C GLU A 155 -0.29 -23.97 17.26
N HIS A 156 -0.34 -23.76 18.58
CA HIS A 156 0.23 -22.57 19.24
C HIS A 156 -0.28 -21.21 18.72
N THR A 157 -1.49 -21.18 18.14
CA THR A 157 -2.12 -19.96 17.60
C THR A 157 -2.23 -18.84 18.64
N SER A 158 -2.34 -19.15 19.93
CA SER A 158 -2.35 -18.14 21.01
C SER A 158 -1.05 -17.34 21.08
N LYS A 159 0.11 -18.01 21.06
CA LYS A 159 1.43 -17.36 21.12
C LYS A 159 1.73 -16.58 19.84
N ILE A 160 1.32 -17.12 18.68
CA ILE A 160 1.45 -16.42 17.40
C ILE A 160 0.57 -15.17 17.40
N ARG A 161 -0.68 -15.28 17.86
CA ARG A 161 -1.60 -14.14 18.00
C ARG A 161 -0.97 -13.05 18.86
N GLU A 162 -0.53 -13.37 20.07
CA GLU A 162 0.09 -12.42 21.00
C GLU A 162 1.31 -11.71 20.37
N GLY A 163 2.17 -12.46 19.67
CA GLY A 163 3.29 -11.89 18.93
C GLY A 163 2.86 -10.86 17.89
N ASN A 164 1.85 -11.18 17.07
CA ASN A 164 1.33 -10.26 16.05
C ASN A 164 0.63 -9.04 16.67
N GLU A 165 -0.09 -9.23 17.79
CA GLU A 165 -0.71 -8.13 18.55
C GLU A 165 0.35 -7.18 19.12
N ASN A 166 1.46 -7.69 19.64
CA ASN A 166 2.57 -6.88 20.15
C ASN A 166 3.26 -6.09 19.02
N VAL A 167 3.48 -6.72 17.86
CA VAL A 167 4.05 -6.05 16.67
C VAL A 167 3.12 -4.94 16.18
N LEU A 168 1.81 -5.19 16.10
CA LEU A 168 0.84 -4.17 15.70
C LEU A 168 0.80 -3.03 16.70
N ARG A 169 0.80 -3.33 18.00
CA ARG A 169 0.77 -2.34 19.07
C ARG A 169 1.90 -1.34 18.95
N ALA A 170 3.14 -1.81 18.78
CA ALA A 170 4.30 -0.95 18.63
C ALA A 170 4.13 0.02 17.44
N ARG A 171 3.68 -0.48 16.28
CA ARG A 171 3.45 0.35 15.10
C ARG A 171 2.30 1.34 15.24
N LEU A 172 1.24 0.98 15.96
CA LEU A 172 0.12 1.87 16.23
C LEU A 172 0.47 2.96 17.26
N GLU A 173 1.36 2.67 18.21
CA GLU A 173 1.92 3.71 19.10
C GLU A 173 2.75 4.72 18.31
N ASP A 174 3.61 4.26 17.40
CA ASP A 174 4.39 5.16 16.53
C ASP A 174 3.46 6.07 15.71
N ALA A 175 2.46 5.48 15.03
CA ALA A 175 1.49 6.24 14.25
C ALA A 175 0.69 7.24 15.11
N LYS A 176 0.27 6.83 16.31
CA LYS A 176 -0.44 7.70 17.24
C LYS A 176 0.45 8.87 17.70
N PHE A 177 1.71 8.60 18.02
CA PHE A 177 2.68 9.63 18.39
C PHE A 177 2.88 10.65 17.27
N PHE A 178 3.14 10.20 16.04
CA PHE A 178 3.31 11.11 14.89
C PHE A 178 2.05 11.93 14.62
N TYR A 179 0.88 11.28 14.68
CA TYR A 179 -0.40 11.96 14.48
C TYR A 179 -0.61 13.11 15.49
N GLN A 180 -0.27 12.87 16.75
CA GLN A 180 -0.37 13.87 17.82
C GLN A 180 0.69 14.96 17.68
N GLU A 181 1.93 14.61 17.31
CA GLU A 181 3.01 15.58 17.10
C GLU A 181 2.66 16.53 15.95
N ASP A 182 2.17 15.99 14.84
CA ASP A 182 1.81 16.78 13.67
C ASP A 182 0.64 17.74 13.96
N GLN A 183 -0.28 17.41 14.88
CA GLN A 183 -1.39 18.29 15.24
C GLN A 183 -0.96 19.56 15.99
N LYS A 184 0.26 19.60 16.55
CA LYS A 184 0.75 20.78 17.29
C LYS A 184 1.00 21.99 16.39
N ILE A 185 1.21 21.76 15.09
CA ILE A 185 1.51 22.80 14.10
C ILE A 185 0.44 22.77 13.00
N PRO A 186 -0.32 23.86 12.79
CA PRO A 186 -1.30 23.94 11.69
C PRO A 186 -0.67 23.67 10.32
N LEU A 187 -1.47 23.14 9.39
CA LEU A 187 -0.99 22.75 8.05
C LEU A 187 -0.33 23.92 7.30
N GLU A 188 -0.86 25.14 7.44
CA GLU A 188 -0.28 26.36 6.86
C GLU A 188 1.20 26.55 7.21
N LYS A 189 1.54 26.43 8.51
CA LYS A 189 2.92 26.60 8.98
C LYS A 189 3.82 25.46 8.53
N LYS A 190 3.26 24.32 8.12
CA LYS A 190 4.01 23.23 7.52
C LYS A 190 4.33 23.51 6.04
N ALA A 191 3.47 24.23 5.31
CA ALA A 191 3.73 24.63 3.94
C ALA A 191 5.05 25.43 3.82
N ASP A 192 5.32 26.34 4.76
CA ASP A 192 6.60 27.07 4.80
C ASP A 192 7.83 26.18 4.89
N LYS A 193 7.73 25.02 5.55
CA LYS A 193 8.85 24.08 5.68
C LYS A 193 9.20 23.40 4.36
N LEU A 194 8.32 23.45 3.34
CA LEU A 194 8.59 22.91 2.01
C LEU A 194 9.76 23.61 1.31
N LYS A 195 10.12 24.83 1.73
CA LYS A 195 11.31 25.56 1.25
C LYS A 195 12.60 24.77 1.45
N ASN A 196 12.63 23.89 2.46
CA ASN A 196 13.78 23.07 2.80
C ASN A 196 13.78 21.70 2.09
N ILE A 197 12.74 21.38 1.31
CA ILE A 197 12.64 20.12 0.59
C ILE A 197 12.87 20.37 -0.89
N ILE A 198 14.00 19.92 -1.40
CA ILE A 198 14.34 20.04 -2.82
C ILE A 198 13.35 19.20 -3.64
N PHE A 199 12.63 19.84 -4.56
CA PHE A 199 11.80 19.14 -5.54
C PHE A 199 12.67 18.58 -6.65
N GLN A 200 13.49 19.44 -7.25
CA GLN A 200 14.53 19.08 -8.20
C GLN A 200 15.57 20.19 -8.20
N GLU A 201 16.86 19.85 -8.26
CA GLU A 201 18.00 20.75 -8.04
C GLU A 201 17.86 22.09 -8.80
N ASN A 202 17.40 22.03 -10.05
CA ASN A 202 17.25 23.20 -10.92
C ASN A 202 15.81 23.74 -11.03
N LEU A 203 14.83 23.11 -10.38
CA LEU A 203 13.43 23.59 -10.32
C LEU A 203 13.06 24.12 -8.93
N GLY A 204 14.01 24.12 -8.00
CA GLY A 204 13.87 24.60 -6.64
C GLY A 204 13.26 23.58 -5.69
N SER A 205 12.67 24.12 -4.64
CA SER A 205 12.01 23.40 -3.56
C SER A 205 10.57 22.99 -3.90
N LEU A 206 9.97 22.19 -3.03
CA LEU A 206 8.54 21.90 -3.10
C LEU A 206 7.68 23.15 -2.84
N PHE A 207 8.21 24.15 -2.14
CA PHE A 207 7.53 25.43 -1.97
C PHE A 207 7.48 26.20 -3.30
N ASP A 208 8.62 26.27 -4.01
CA ASP A 208 8.66 26.90 -5.35
C ASP A 208 7.72 26.19 -6.32
N LYS A 209 7.58 24.86 -6.18
CA LYS A 209 6.58 24.09 -6.91
C LYS A 209 5.15 24.53 -6.57
N THR A 210 4.78 24.61 -5.29
CA THR A 210 3.42 25.02 -4.89
C THR A 210 3.09 26.43 -5.38
N GLU A 211 4.04 27.37 -5.36
CA GLU A 211 3.84 28.71 -5.93
C GLU A 211 3.56 28.68 -7.45
N ARG A 212 4.30 27.86 -8.20
CA ARG A 212 4.00 27.65 -9.63
C ARG A 212 2.62 27.03 -9.83
N LEU A 213 2.22 26.09 -8.97
CA LEU A 213 0.89 25.48 -9.05
C LEU A 213 -0.22 26.50 -8.78
N GLU A 214 -0.05 27.42 -7.84
CA GLU A 214 -1.01 28.50 -7.61
C GLU A 214 -1.21 29.34 -8.88
N LEU A 215 -0.11 29.76 -9.52
CA LEU A 215 -0.16 30.53 -10.78
C LEU A 215 -0.82 29.76 -11.92
N LEU A 216 -0.47 28.48 -12.10
CA LEU A 216 -1.07 27.62 -13.13
C LEU A 216 -2.56 27.39 -12.86
N CYS A 217 -2.94 27.15 -11.62
CA CYS A 217 -4.33 26.97 -11.22
C CYS A 217 -5.15 28.24 -11.45
N ASP A 218 -4.59 29.41 -11.14
CA ASP A 218 -5.22 30.72 -11.37
C ASP A 218 -5.53 30.91 -12.86
N TYR A 219 -4.51 30.69 -13.71
CA TYR A 219 -4.64 30.77 -15.16
C TYR A 219 -5.68 29.81 -15.72
N ILE A 220 -5.61 28.52 -15.34
CA ILE A 220 -6.57 27.51 -15.82
C ILE A 220 -8.00 27.85 -15.35
N ALA A 221 -8.16 28.33 -14.12
CA ALA A 221 -9.47 28.72 -13.60
C ALA A 221 -10.09 29.88 -14.38
N ASP A 222 -9.27 30.87 -14.80
CA ASP A 222 -9.74 31.99 -15.63
C ASP A 222 -10.10 31.54 -17.05
N CYS A 223 -9.27 30.69 -17.67
CA CYS A 223 -9.58 30.12 -18.98
C CYS A 223 -10.88 29.33 -18.99
N LEU A 224 -11.16 28.61 -17.90
CA LEU A 224 -12.38 27.81 -17.73
C LEU A 224 -13.56 28.60 -17.13
N GLN A 225 -13.38 29.89 -16.83
CA GLN A 225 -14.39 30.76 -16.21
C GLN A 225 -15.03 30.13 -14.97
N VAL A 226 -14.19 29.57 -14.09
CA VAL A 226 -14.62 28.89 -12.88
C VAL A 226 -15.24 29.90 -11.90
N GLU A 227 -16.30 29.49 -11.19
CA GLU A 227 -16.94 30.32 -10.16
C GLU A 227 -15.92 30.79 -9.12
N GLN A 228 -16.00 32.06 -8.70
CA GLN A 228 -15.02 32.68 -7.79
C GLN A 228 -14.85 31.93 -6.46
N LYS A 229 -15.92 31.32 -5.93
CA LYS A 229 -15.85 30.51 -4.73
C LYS A 229 -14.97 29.26 -4.93
N VAL A 230 -15.10 28.60 -6.08
CA VAL A 230 -14.30 27.42 -6.44
C VAL A 230 -12.87 27.82 -6.77
N LYS A 231 -12.68 28.96 -7.46
CA LYS A 231 -11.34 29.52 -7.72
C LYS A 231 -10.60 29.78 -6.41
N LYS A 232 -11.25 30.40 -5.42
CA LYS A 232 -10.67 30.61 -4.08
C LYS A 232 -10.26 29.29 -3.39
N ASP A 233 -11.10 28.25 -3.48
CA ASP A 233 -10.75 26.93 -2.93
C ASP A 233 -9.57 26.30 -3.65
N LEU A 234 -9.57 26.37 -4.98
CA LEU A 234 -8.51 25.82 -5.81
C LEU A 234 -7.16 26.44 -5.45
N LEU A 235 -7.07 27.77 -5.35
CA LEU A 235 -5.83 28.45 -4.99
C LEU A 235 -5.39 28.10 -3.56
N ARG A 236 -6.33 28.04 -2.62
CA ARG A 236 -6.04 27.63 -1.24
C ARG A 236 -5.54 26.18 -1.17
N SER A 237 -6.13 25.28 -1.96
CA SER A 237 -5.67 23.90 -2.08
C SER A 237 -4.29 23.81 -2.71
N ALA A 238 -4.01 24.58 -3.77
CA ALA A 238 -2.70 24.61 -4.43
C ALA A 238 -1.58 25.01 -3.45
N HIS A 239 -1.84 26.00 -2.61
CA HIS A 239 -0.92 26.44 -1.55
C HIS A 239 -0.58 25.32 -0.55
N LEU A 240 -1.58 24.55 -0.14
CA LEU A 240 -1.47 23.56 0.92
C LEU A 240 -1.16 22.13 0.44
N CYS A 241 -1.26 21.85 -0.86
CA CYS A 241 -1.39 20.49 -1.40
C CYS A 241 -0.23 19.54 -1.09
N LYS A 242 0.96 20.08 -0.81
CA LYS A 242 2.17 19.30 -0.51
C LYS A 242 2.60 19.42 0.96
N ALA A 243 1.89 20.19 1.79
CA ALA A 243 2.30 20.51 3.15
C ALA A 243 2.36 19.29 4.08
N ASP A 244 1.70 18.20 3.72
CA ASP A 244 1.79 16.95 4.47
C ASP A 244 3.12 16.21 4.27
N LEU A 245 3.87 16.48 3.19
CA LEU A 245 5.16 15.81 2.92
C LEU A 245 6.25 16.09 3.97
N VAL A 246 6.07 17.13 4.79
CA VAL A 246 6.99 17.47 5.89
C VAL A 246 6.50 16.99 7.27
N THR A 247 5.34 16.33 7.32
CA THR A 247 4.78 15.75 8.55
C THR A 247 5.55 14.51 8.98
N GLU A 248 5.63 14.25 10.28
CA GLU A 248 6.27 13.03 10.77
C GLU A 248 5.49 11.79 10.33
N MET A 249 4.16 11.89 10.27
CA MET A 249 3.29 10.81 9.76
C MET A 249 3.66 10.41 8.33
N VAL A 250 3.80 11.36 7.39
CA VAL A 250 4.12 11.02 6.00
C VAL A 250 5.58 10.64 5.82
N LYS A 251 6.49 11.13 6.66
CA LYS A 251 7.89 10.66 6.67
C LYS A 251 8.00 9.18 7.05
N GLU A 252 7.29 8.74 8.08
CA GLU A 252 7.26 7.31 8.46
C GLU A 252 6.39 6.47 7.51
N PHE A 253 5.26 7.03 7.05
CA PHE A 253 4.27 6.33 6.24
C PHE A 253 3.97 7.09 4.92
N PRO A 254 4.87 7.05 3.92
CA PRO A 254 4.72 7.80 2.67
C PRO A 254 3.44 7.47 1.89
N GLU A 255 2.86 6.29 2.08
CA GLU A 255 1.59 5.87 1.47
C GLU A 255 0.39 6.71 1.92
N LEU A 256 0.52 7.42 3.04
CA LEU A 256 -0.50 8.29 3.60
C LEU A 256 -0.46 9.72 3.05
N GLN A 257 0.47 10.05 2.14
CA GLN A 257 0.47 11.35 1.47
C GLN A 257 -0.87 11.62 0.74
N GLY A 258 -1.30 12.87 0.74
CA GLY A 258 -2.62 13.34 0.30
C GLY A 258 -3.73 13.04 1.30
N ILE A 259 -3.76 11.83 1.89
CA ILE A 259 -4.74 11.47 2.92
C ILE A 259 -4.51 12.32 4.17
N MET A 260 -3.26 12.40 4.63
CA MET A 260 -2.92 13.23 5.78
C MET A 260 -3.00 14.72 5.46
N GLY A 261 -2.69 15.14 4.23
CA GLY A 261 -2.95 16.50 3.78
C GLY A 261 -4.42 16.90 3.96
N LYS A 262 -5.34 16.04 3.55
CA LYS A 262 -6.79 16.24 3.77
C LYS A 262 -7.14 16.27 5.26
N GLU A 263 -6.70 15.28 6.02
CA GLU A 263 -7.00 15.19 7.46
C GLU A 263 -6.52 16.43 8.21
N TYR A 264 -5.25 16.82 8.01
CA TYR A 264 -4.68 17.98 8.67
C TYR A 264 -5.27 19.31 8.18
N ALA A 265 -5.74 19.40 6.94
CA ALA A 265 -6.47 20.56 6.45
C ALA A 265 -7.81 20.71 7.21
N VAL A 266 -8.57 19.63 7.36
CA VAL A 266 -9.81 19.63 8.15
C VAL A 266 -9.55 20.01 9.60
N LEU A 267 -8.52 19.44 10.24
CA LEU A 267 -8.14 19.77 11.62
C LEU A 267 -7.67 21.22 11.78
N SER A 268 -7.10 21.80 10.72
CA SER A 268 -6.69 23.21 10.70
C SER A 268 -7.85 24.17 10.41
N GLY A 269 -9.08 23.66 10.25
CA GLY A 269 -10.28 24.47 10.00
C GLY A 269 -10.50 24.86 8.53
N GLU A 270 -9.79 24.23 7.59
CA GLU A 270 -10.01 24.46 6.16
C GLU A 270 -11.39 23.96 5.70
N ARG A 271 -11.89 24.55 4.61
CA ARG A 271 -13.15 24.08 4.01
C ARG A 271 -13.02 22.65 3.50
N LYS A 272 -14.11 21.89 3.55
CA LYS A 272 -14.17 20.52 3.05
C LYS A 272 -13.74 20.44 1.58
N GLU A 273 -14.13 21.42 0.75
CA GLU A 273 -13.73 21.48 -0.66
C GLU A 273 -12.21 21.62 -0.83
N VAL A 274 -11.56 22.41 0.04
CA VAL A 274 -10.10 22.58 0.03
C VAL A 274 -9.40 21.28 0.41
N ALA A 275 -9.83 20.66 1.50
CA ALA A 275 -9.26 19.41 2.00
C ALA A 275 -9.44 18.26 1.01
N GLU A 276 -10.60 18.17 0.35
CA GLU A 276 -10.85 17.15 -0.68
C GLU A 276 -9.93 17.35 -1.88
N ALA A 277 -9.76 18.58 -2.37
CA ALA A 277 -8.85 18.86 -3.49
C ALA A 277 -7.37 18.58 -3.15
N ILE A 278 -6.95 18.79 -1.90
CA ILE A 278 -5.62 18.39 -1.40
C ILE A 278 -5.43 16.86 -1.51
N PHE A 279 -6.45 16.05 -1.24
CA PHE A 279 -6.34 14.61 -1.48
C PHE A 279 -6.41 14.27 -2.98
N GLU A 280 -7.39 14.83 -3.68
CA GLU A 280 -7.73 14.49 -5.06
C GLU A 280 -6.64 14.84 -6.08
N HIS A 281 -5.79 15.84 -5.84
CA HIS A 281 -4.77 16.22 -6.83
C HIS A 281 -3.74 15.11 -7.10
N TYR A 282 -3.52 14.20 -6.14
CA TYR A 282 -2.68 13.02 -6.33
C TYR A 282 -3.34 11.97 -7.26
N LEU A 283 -4.65 12.03 -7.46
CA LEU A 283 -5.39 11.09 -8.30
C LEU A 283 -5.24 11.40 -9.80
N PRO A 284 -5.29 10.38 -10.67
CA PRO A 284 -5.10 8.96 -10.36
C PRO A 284 -3.63 8.65 -10.04
N ARG A 285 -3.35 7.87 -9.00
CA ARG A 285 -1.97 7.54 -8.60
C ARG A 285 -1.36 6.43 -9.44
N PHE A 286 -2.19 5.59 -10.04
CA PHE A 286 -1.82 4.51 -10.94
C PHE A 286 -2.94 4.25 -11.96
N SER A 287 -2.65 3.43 -12.98
CA SER A 287 -3.63 3.09 -14.01
C SER A 287 -4.83 2.36 -13.41
N GLY A 288 -6.03 2.91 -13.61
CA GLY A 288 -7.27 2.37 -13.04
C GLY A 288 -7.53 2.77 -11.58
N ASP A 289 -6.79 3.73 -11.02
CA ASP A 289 -7.16 4.37 -9.74
C ASP A 289 -8.40 5.27 -9.93
N ARG A 290 -8.96 5.72 -8.81
CA ARG A 290 -10.04 6.71 -8.79
C ARG A 290 -9.60 8.01 -9.46
N LEU A 291 -10.55 8.72 -10.06
CA LEU A 291 -10.37 10.05 -10.62
C LEU A 291 -10.81 11.13 -9.62
N PRO A 292 -10.21 12.33 -9.68
CA PRO A 292 -10.70 13.47 -8.91
C PRO A 292 -12.13 13.81 -9.31
N LEU A 293 -12.99 14.17 -8.34
CA LEU A 293 -14.40 14.48 -8.58
C LEU A 293 -14.70 15.97 -8.45
N THR A 294 -13.98 16.68 -7.60
CA THR A 294 -14.18 18.11 -7.40
C THR A 294 -13.50 18.91 -8.51
N LYS A 295 -14.11 20.05 -8.90
CA LYS A 295 -13.50 20.96 -9.89
C LYS A 295 -12.10 21.40 -9.45
N SER A 296 -11.92 21.71 -8.17
CA SER A 296 -10.62 22.10 -7.61
C SER A 296 -9.60 20.96 -7.66
N GLY A 297 -10.00 19.73 -7.30
CA GLY A 297 -9.14 18.55 -7.38
C GLY A 297 -8.74 18.19 -8.82
N ILE A 298 -9.66 18.32 -9.77
CA ILE A 298 -9.43 18.12 -11.21
C ILE A 298 -8.38 19.11 -11.72
N ILE A 299 -8.62 20.42 -11.54
CA ILE A 299 -7.73 21.46 -12.05
C ILE A 299 -6.35 21.36 -11.41
N LEU A 300 -6.28 21.24 -10.09
CA LEU A 300 -5.01 21.10 -9.37
C LEU A 300 -4.26 19.82 -9.76
N GLY A 301 -4.98 18.71 -9.91
CA GLY A 301 -4.40 17.43 -10.32
C GLY A 301 -3.84 17.44 -11.73
N ILE A 302 -4.45 18.20 -12.65
CA ILE A 302 -3.91 18.45 -14.00
C ILE A 302 -2.68 19.35 -13.89
N ALA A 303 -2.78 20.49 -13.20
CA ALA A 303 -1.70 21.46 -13.04
C ALA A 303 -0.43 20.83 -12.44
N ASP A 304 -0.54 20.03 -11.37
CA ASP A 304 0.59 19.37 -10.71
C ASP A 304 1.33 18.40 -11.65
N LYS A 305 0.57 17.64 -12.45
CA LYS A 305 1.14 16.73 -13.44
C LYS A 305 1.77 17.51 -14.59
N VAL A 306 1.19 18.65 -15.02
CA VAL A 306 1.71 19.47 -16.13
C VAL A 306 3.03 20.10 -15.72
N ASP A 307 3.08 20.73 -14.53
CA ASP A 307 4.30 21.32 -13.98
C ASP A 307 5.42 20.29 -13.88
N SER A 308 5.11 19.10 -13.36
CA SER A 308 6.09 18.01 -13.22
C SER A 308 6.63 17.53 -14.57
N ILE A 309 5.76 17.33 -15.57
CA ILE A 309 6.15 16.88 -16.91
C ILE A 309 7.00 17.94 -17.60
N ILE A 310 6.51 19.19 -17.66
CA ILE A 310 7.21 20.29 -18.34
C ILE A 310 8.55 20.56 -17.64
N GLY A 311 8.55 20.66 -16.30
CA GLY A 311 9.74 20.90 -15.52
C GLY A 311 10.82 19.84 -15.76
N CYS A 312 10.46 18.56 -15.75
CA CYS A 312 11.44 17.50 -16.02
C CYS A 312 11.95 17.54 -17.47
N PHE A 313 11.10 17.84 -18.45
CA PHE A 313 11.53 17.96 -19.85
C PHE A 313 12.48 19.14 -20.07
N LEU A 314 12.21 20.30 -19.46
CA LEU A 314 13.09 21.46 -19.50
C LEU A 314 14.48 21.16 -18.90
N MET A 315 14.53 20.26 -17.92
CA MET A 315 15.77 19.80 -17.31
C MET A 315 16.46 18.64 -18.07
N GLY A 316 15.94 18.22 -19.21
CA GLY A 316 16.49 17.10 -19.99
C GLY A 316 16.23 15.72 -19.36
N LEU A 317 15.35 15.63 -18.35
CA LEU A 317 15.00 14.39 -17.64
C LEU A 317 13.89 13.63 -18.39
N ILE A 318 14.16 13.33 -19.65
CA ILE A 318 13.19 12.73 -20.56
C ILE A 318 13.13 11.22 -20.32
N PRO A 319 11.92 10.63 -20.11
CA PRO A 319 11.80 9.20 -19.86
C PRO A 319 12.10 8.41 -21.13
N THR A 320 12.77 7.27 -20.98
CA THR A 320 13.07 6.34 -22.09
C THR A 320 12.12 5.14 -22.05
N GLY A 321 12.08 4.34 -23.12
CA GLY A 321 11.25 3.13 -23.15
C GLY A 321 11.48 2.18 -21.96
N SER A 322 12.73 2.06 -21.49
CA SER A 322 13.13 1.18 -20.39
C SER A 322 13.10 1.84 -19.01
N GLN A 323 13.17 3.18 -18.91
CA GLN A 323 13.30 3.87 -17.63
C GLN A 323 12.43 5.14 -17.54
N ASP A 324 11.78 5.30 -16.39
CA ASP A 324 11.00 6.49 -16.04
C ASP A 324 11.16 6.77 -14.53
N PRO A 325 12.34 7.27 -14.11
CA PRO A 325 12.67 7.42 -12.69
C PRO A 325 11.76 8.44 -11.98
N TYR A 326 11.23 9.42 -12.72
CA TYR A 326 10.35 10.47 -12.19
C TYR A 326 8.85 10.19 -12.40
N GLY A 327 8.50 9.06 -13.01
CA GLY A 327 7.11 8.64 -13.21
C GLY A 327 6.31 9.50 -14.19
N LEU A 328 6.96 10.17 -15.13
CA LEU A 328 6.35 11.14 -16.05
C LEU A 328 5.35 10.51 -17.00
N ARG A 329 5.57 9.25 -17.41
CA ARG A 329 4.60 8.53 -18.25
C ARG A 329 3.33 8.22 -17.49
N ARG A 330 3.47 7.89 -16.20
CA ARG A 330 2.32 7.65 -15.32
C ARG A 330 1.53 8.94 -15.11
N GLN A 331 2.21 10.05 -14.88
CA GLN A 331 1.57 11.36 -14.78
C GLN A 331 0.86 11.76 -16.08
N SER A 332 1.50 11.57 -17.24
CA SER A 332 0.89 11.88 -18.56
C SER A 332 -0.38 11.07 -18.80
N ARG A 333 -0.37 9.76 -18.51
CA ARG A 333 -1.57 8.92 -18.59
C ARG A 333 -2.65 9.34 -17.60
N GLY A 334 -2.24 9.77 -16.42
CA GLY A 334 -3.15 10.29 -15.40
C GLY A 334 -3.87 11.56 -15.86
N GLN A 335 -3.18 12.47 -16.55
CA GLN A 335 -3.80 13.65 -17.14
C GLN A 335 -4.83 13.31 -18.21
N ILE A 336 -4.53 12.37 -19.11
CA ILE A 336 -5.46 11.97 -20.18
C ILE A 336 -6.73 11.32 -19.61
N ALA A 337 -6.61 10.68 -18.44
CA ALA A 337 -7.73 10.02 -17.78
C ALA A 337 -8.65 10.99 -17.01
N ILE A 338 -8.15 12.16 -16.60
CA ILE A 338 -8.92 13.24 -15.97
C ILE A 338 -9.59 14.05 -17.08
#